data_AF-A0A2X3KX75-F1
#
_entry.id   AF-A0A2X3KX75-F1
#
_cell.length_a   1.000
_cell.length_b   1.000
_cell.length_c   1.000
_cell.angle_alpha   90.00
_cell.angle_beta   90.00
_cell.angle_gamma   90.00
#
_symmetry.space_group_name_H-M   'P 1'
#
loop_
_entity.id
_entity.type
_entity.pdbx_description
1 polymer ?
#
loop_
_entity_poly.entity_id
_entity_poly.type
_entity_poly.pdbx_seq_one_letter_code
_entity_poly.pdbx_strand_id
1 'polypeptide(L)'
;MAELVFACLAEDERYAIFAHQAVLAGVVLSSLEREAIGELSPWANYPLHLHERYPLARRPPPLDEVTVCRYEDFFENPAWEDVIPVEESLRGWLSRELPATFAG
;
A
#
# COMPACT_ATOMS: atom_id res chain seq x y z
N MET A 1 -32.20 -6.10 -7.15
CA MET A 1 -30.89 -5.87 -6.51
C MET A 1 -29.79 -6.73 -7.13
N ALA A 2 -29.91 -8.05 -7.17
CA ALA A 2 -28.91 -8.92 -7.80
C ALA A 2 -28.69 -8.65 -9.31
N GLU A 3 -29.77 -8.46 -10.08
CA GLU A 3 -29.68 -8.17 -11.53
C GLU A 3 -28.93 -6.88 -11.85
N LEU A 4 -29.02 -5.87 -10.96
CA LEU A 4 -28.35 -4.58 -11.14
C LEU A 4 -26.84 -4.69 -10.89
N VAL A 5 -26.45 -5.54 -9.93
CA VAL A 5 -25.04 -5.87 -9.69
C VAL A 5 -24.46 -6.62 -10.89
N PHE A 6 -25.14 -7.65 -11.40
CA PHE A 6 -24.67 -8.40 -12.57
C PHE A 6 -24.61 -7.55 -13.84
N ALA A 7 -25.54 -6.60 -14.02
CA ALA A 7 -25.49 -5.65 -15.13
C ALA A 7 -24.23 -4.78 -15.06
N CYS A 8 -23.92 -4.18 -13.89
CA CYS A 8 -22.70 -3.40 -13.73
C CYS A 8 -21.43 -4.22 -13.94
N LEU A 9 -21.39 -5.49 -13.51
CA LEU A 9 -20.23 -6.36 -13.71
C LEU A 9 -19.96 -6.69 -15.19
N ALA A 10 -20.99 -6.64 -16.05
CA ALA A 10 -20.89 -6.94 -17.47
C ALA A 10 -20.46 -5.73 -18.32
N GLU A 11 -20.42 -4.53 -17.75
CA GLU A 11 -20.02 -3.30 -18.45
C GLU A 11 -18.50 -3.21 -18.68
N ASP A 12 -17.71 -3.75 -17.75
CA ASP A 12 -16.25 -3.70 -17.79
C ASP A 12 -15.65 -4.94 -17.13
N GLU A 13 -14.74 -5.61 -17.85
CA GLU A 13 -14.05 -6.80 -17.35
C GLU A 13 -13.35 -6.57 -16.00
N ARG A 14 -12.86 -5.35 -15.75
CA ARG A 14 -12.23 -4.98 -14.47
C ARG A 14 -13.19 -5.11 -13.29
N TYR A 15 -14.48 -4.87 -13.51
CA TYR A 15 -15.49 -5.04 -12.46
C TYR A 15 -15.73 -6.52 -12.16
N ALA A 16 -15.79 -7.36 -13.19
CA ALA A 16 -15.85 -8.81 -13.00
C ALA A 16 -14.61 -9.33 -12.25
N ILE A 17 -13.40 -8.90 -12.61
CA ILE A 17 -12.16 -9.27 -11.92
C ILE A 17 -12.21 -8.84 -10.45
N PHE A 18 -12.57 -7.58 -10.18
CA PHE A 18 -12.70 -7.06 -8.82
C PHE A 18 -13.71 -7.84 -7.99
N ALA A 19 -14.86 -8.18 -8.59
CA ALA A 19 -15.88 -8.99 -7.92
C ALA A 19 -15.38 -10.38 -7.55
N HIS A 20 -14.64 -11.05 -8.46
CA HIS A 20 -14.01 -12.33 -8.15
C HIS A 20 -13.00 -12.21 -7.00
N GLN A 21 -12.17 -11.16 -6.99
CA GLN A 21 -11.21 -10.91 -5.91
C GLN A 21 -11.91 -10.67 -4.57
N ALA A 22 -12.99 -9.89 -4.56
CA ALA A 22 -13.76 -9.60 -3.34
C ALA A 22 -14.46 -10.87 -2.80
N VAL A 23 -15.07 -11.67 -3.67
CA VAL A 23 -15.68 -12.96 -3.28
C VAL A 23 -14.62 -13.93 -2.77
N LEU A 24 -13.48 -14.07 -3.46
CA LEU A 24 -12.38 -14.92 -3.01
C LEU A 24 -11.86 -14.51 -1.64
N ALA A 25 -11.63 -13.21 -1.42
CA ALA A 25 -11.22 -12.69 -0.12
C ALA A 25 -12.23 -13.03 0.98
N GLY A 26 -13.53 -12.86 0.70
CA GLY A 26 -14.61 -13.24 1.63
C GLY A 26 -14.63 -14.74 1.96
N VAL A 27 -14.46 -15.60 0.95
CA VAL A 27 -14.39 -17.07 1.14
C VAL A 27 -13.19 -17.44 1.99
N VAL A 28 -12.01 -16.89 1.71
CA VAL A 28 -10.79 -17.15 2.50
C VAL A 28 -11.00 -16.71 3.95
N LEU A 29 -11.50 -15.49 4.18
CA LEU A 29 -11.78 -14.99 5.52
C LEU A 29 -12.80 -15.85 6.27
N SER A 30 -13.82 -16.38 5.59
CA SER A 30 -14.82 -17.27 6.20
C SER A 30 -14.29 -18.66 6.55
N SER A 31 -13.16 -19.05 5.98
CA SER A 31 -12.52 -20.36 6.20
C SER A 31 -11.49 -20.35 7.34
N LEU A 32 -11.18 -19.17 7.89
CA LEU A 32 -10.20 -18.97 8.96
C LEU A 32 -10.91 -18.76 10.29
N GLU A 33 -10.38 -19.40 11.34
CA GLU A 33 -10.74 -19.06 12.72
C GLU A 33 -10.30 -17.63 13.05
N ARG A 34 -11.04 -16.95 13.94
CA ARG A 34 -10.74 -15.54 14.27
C ARG A 34 -9.34 -15.36 14.85
N GLU A 35 -8.86 -16.34 15.60
CA GLU A 35 -7.53 -16.37 16.21
C GLU A 35 -6.42 -16.50 15.16
N ALA A 36 -6.73 -16.96 13.95
CA ALA A 36 -5.80 -16.99 12.83
C ALA A 36 -5.71 -15.66 12.08
N ILE A 37 -6.56 -14.68 12.40
CA ILE A 37 -6.59 -13.35 11.76
C ILE A 37 -5.86 -12.35 12.66
N GLY A 38 -4.63 -12.01 12.30
CA GLY A 38 -3.85 -10.97 12.97
C GLY A 38 -4.03 -9.60 12.32
N GLU A 39 -4.13 -8.55 13.15
CA GLU A 39 -4.01 -7.17 12.69
C GLU A 39 -2.53 -6.87 12.39
N LEU A 40 -2.25 -6.36 11.19
CA LEU A 40 -0.91 -5.92 10.83
C LEU A 40 -0.61 -4.57 11.48
N SER A 41 0.68 -4.25 11.61
CA SER A 41 1.12 -2.90 11.97
C SER A 41 0.39 -1.85 11.11
N PRO A 42 0.02 -0.68 11.66
CA PRO A 42 -0.50 0.43 10.85
C PRO A 42 0.48 0.93 9.79
N TRP A 43 1.76 0.52 9.88
CA TRP A 43 2.82 0.83 8.92
C TRP A 43 3.14 -0.33 7.98
N ALA A 44 2.35 -1.42 8.02
CA ALA A 44 2.34 -2.40 6.95
C ALA A 44 1.60 -1.85 5.73
N ASN A 45 2.20 -1.97 4.56
CA ASN A 45 1.64 -1.47 3.29
C ASN A 45 1.41 0.06 3.27
N TYR A 46 2.29 0.80 3.95
CA TYR A 46 2.18 2.25 4.16
C TYR A 46 2.37 3.04 2.84
N PRO A 47 1.42 3.90 2.44
CA PRO A 47 1.51 4.66 1.19
C PRO A 47 2.35 5.93 1.35
N LEU A 48 3.59 5.92 0.84
CA LEU A 48 4.52 7.05 0.97
C LEU A 48 4.01 8.33 0.31
N HIS A 49 3.33 8.22 -0.85
CA HIS A 49 2.73 9.35 -1.56
C HIS A 49 1.61 10.05 -0.76
N LEU A 50 1.10 9.45 0.33
CA LEU A 50 0.11 10.06 1.22
C LEU A 50 0.71 10.50 2.56
N HIS A 51 2.02 10.40 2.76
CA HIS A 51 2.65 10.65 4.06
C HIS A 51 2.23 12.01 4.65
N GLU A 52 2.31 13.07 3.84
CA GLU A 52 1.95 14.43 4.27
C GLU A 52 0.44 14.63 4.50
N ARG A 53 -0.40 13.78 3.90
CA ARG A 53 -1.86 13.79 4.07
C ARG A 53 -2.33 12.94 5.25
N TYR A 54 -1.45 12.06 5.76
CA TYR A 54 -1.76 11.19 6.89
C TYR A 54 -1.74 11.98 8.21
N PRO A 55 -2.64 11.69 9.18
CA PRO A 55 -2.59 12.34 10.49
C PRO A 55 -1.23 12.13 11.16
N LEU A 56 -0.61 13.19 11.69
CA LEU A 56 0.73 13.14 12.32
C LEU A 56 0.86 12.01 13.35
N ALA A 57 -0.16 11.83 14.20
CA ALA A 57 -0.18 10.79 15.24
C ALA A 57 -0.20 9.34 14.71
N ARG A 58 -0.42 9.14 13.41
CA ARG A 58 -0.46 7.82 12.76
C ARG A 58 0.68 7.60 11.77
N ARG A 59 1.55 8.60 11.58
CA ARG A 59 2.72 8.45 10.71
C ARG A 59 3.75 7.56 11.39
N PRO A 60 4.49 6.75 10.62
CA PRO A 60 5.69 6.11 11.12
C PRO A 60 6.70 7.20 11.53
N PRO A 61 7.50 7.00 12.60
CA PRO A 61 8.48 7.98 13.02
C PRO A 61 9.65 8.09 12.01
N PRO A 62 10.53 7.08 11.81
CA PRO A 62 11.34 6.99 10.60
C PRO A 62 10.75 6.00 9.58
N LEU A 63 11.18 6.11 8.32
CA LEU A 63 10.87 5.19 7.23
C LEU A 63 11.26 3.74 7.57
N ASP A 64 12.28 3.57 8.40
CA ASP A 64 12.78 2.29 8.90
C ASP A 64 11.73 1.46 9.66
N GLU A 65 10.72 2.10 10.26
CA GLU A 65 9.61 1.42 10.94
C GLU A 65 8.54 0.89 9.98
N VAL A 66 8.61 1.25 8.70
CA VAL A 66 7.67 0.80 7.67
C VAL A 66 8.06 -0.59 7.19
N THR A 67 7.26 -1.60 7.52
CA THR A 67 7.53 -2.99 7.14
C THR A 67 7.43 -3.22 5.63
N VAL A 68 6.41 -2.63 5.00
CA VAL A 68 6.20 -2.66 3.54
C VAL A 68 5.68 -1.29 3.14
N CYS A 69 6.36 -0.61 2.22
CA CYS A 69 5.91 0.66 1.68
C CYS A 69 5.29 0.49 0.29
N ARG A 70 4.33 1.35 -0.04
CA ARG A 70 3.87 1.57 -1.42
C ARG A 70 4.32 2.94 -1.85
N TYR A 71 4.97 3.01 -3.00
CA TYR A 71 5.42 4.25 -3.60
C TYR A 71 5.13 4.22 -5.09
N GLU A 72 4.79 5.39 -5.63
CA GLU A 72 4.63 5.62 -7.06
C GLU A 72 5.78 6.54 -7.49
N ASP A 73 5.58 7.85 -7.34
CA ASP A 73 6.51 8.93 -7.69
C ASP A 73 7.30 9.49 -6.48
N PHE A 74 7.10 8.94 -5.29
CA PHE A 74 7.62 9.52 -4.04
C PHE A 74 9.13 9.79 -4.06
N PHE A 75 9.91 8.87 -4.63
CA PHE A 75 11.37 8.99 -4.73
C PHE A 75 11.85 9.84 -5.92
N GLU A 76 10.94 10.31 -6.78
CA GLU A 76 11.27 11.29 -7.83
C GLU A 76 11.49 12.68 -7.24
N ASN A 77 10.93 12.97 -6.07
CA ASN A 77 11.24 14.18 -5.31
C ASN A 77 12.66 14.07 -4.72
N PRO A 78 13.66 14.87 -5.17
CA PRO A 78 15.02 14.80 -4.64
C PRO A 78 15.11 15.19 -3.16
N ALA A 79 14.07 15.83 -2.60
CA ALA A 79 13.96 16.21 -1.20
C ALA A 79 13.00 15.28 -0.41
N TRP A 80 12.78 14.03 -0.85
CA TRP A 80 11.90 13.09 -0.16
C TRP A 80 12.32 12.82 1.30
N GLU A 81 13.61 12.96 1.61
CA GLU A 81 14.16 12.78 2.96
C GLU A 81 13.73 13.88 3.94
N ASP A 82 13.32 15.04 3.43
CA ASP A 82 12.75 16.12 4.25
C ASP A 82 11.30 15.80 4.67
N VAL A 83 10.64 14.89 3.93
CA VAL A 83 9.25 14.49 4.16
C VAL A 83 9.16 13.41 5.24
N ILE A 84 10.06 12.43 5.20
CA ILE A 84 10.12 11.33 6.17
C ILE A 84 11.58 11.05 6.56
N PRO A 85 11.93 11.08 7.87
CA PRO A 85 13.26 10.73 8.32
C PRO A 85 13.63 9.29 7.95
N VAL A 86 14.91 9.06 7.64
CA VAL A 86 15.46 7.74 7.32
C VAL A 86 16.84 7.58 7.96
N GLU A 87 17.09 6.43 8.56
CA GLU A 87 18.40 6.12 9.15
C GLU A 87 19.45 5.83 8.07
N GLU A 88 20.73 5.99 8.43
CA GLU A 88 21.85 5.88 7.49
C GLU A 88 21.94 4.50 6.79
N SER A 89 21.60 3.44 7.51
CA SER A 89 21.63 2.07 6.99
C SER A 89 20.64 1.88 5.83
N LEU A 90 19.38 2.28 6.04
CA LEU A 90 18.32 2.19 5.04
C LEU A 90 18.54 3.20 3.91
N ARG A 91 18.95 4.43 4.23
CA ARG A 91 19.34 5.45 3.25
C ARG A 91 20.41 4.91 2.29
N GLY A 92 21.48 4.34 2.82
CA GLY A 92 22.56 3.80 2.01
C GLY A 92 22.12 2.64 1.13
N TRP A 93 21.16 1.83 1.58
CA TRP A 93 20.53 0.79 0.77
C TRP A 93 19.65 1.36 -0.33
N LEU A 94 18.75 2.30 0.00
CA LEU A 94 17.86 2.96 -0.96
C LEU A 94 18.64 3.64 -2.08
N SER A 95 19.72 4.35 -1.77
CA SER A 95 20.56 5.01 -2.78
C SER A 95 21.24 4.05 -3.76
N ARG A 96 21.41 2.77 -3.40
CA ARG A 96 21.97 1.74 -4.28
C ARG A 96 20.90 1.02 -5.09
N GLU A 97 19.75 0.73 -4.48
CA GLU A 97 18.72 -0.14 -5.05
C GLU A 97 17.60 0.62 -5.75
N LEU A 98 17.35 1.88 -5.38
CA LEU A 98 16.39 2.71 -6.09
C LEU A 98 16.93 2.93 -7.52
N PRO A 99 16.09 2.70 -8.54
CA PRO A 99 16.48 2.99 -9.91
C PRO A 99 16.96 4.43 -10.01
N ALA A 100 18.01 4.68 -10.79
CA ALA A 100 18.49 6.02 -11.15
C ALA A 100 17.46 6.70 -12.06
N THR A 101 16.31 7.01 -11.48
CA THR A 101 15.14 7.68 -12.04
C THR A 101 14.53 7.01 -13.26
N PHE A 102 13.21 6.84 -13.25
CA PHE A 102 12.42 6.88 -14.47
C PHE A 102 12.50 8.30 -15.03
N ALA A 103 13.66 8.68 -15.58
CA ALA A 103 13.82 9.91 -16.33
C ALA A 103 13.13 9.71 -17.69
N GLY A 104 11.83 9.94 -17.70
CA GLY A 104 10.98 10.00 -18.89
C GLY A 104 10.08 11.21 -18.82
#